data_AF-A0A7L3VJI4-F1
#
_entry.id   AF-A0A7L3VJI4-F1
#
_cell.length_a   1.000
_cell.length_b   1.000
_cell.length_c   1.000
_cell.angle_alpha   90.00
_cell.angle_beta   90.00
_cell.angle_gamma   90.00
#
_symmetry.space_group_name_H-M   'P 1'
#
loop_
_entity.id
_entity.type
_entity.pdbx_description
1 polymer ?
#
loop_
_entity_poly.entity_id
_entity_poly.type
_entity_poly.pdbx_seq_one_letter_code
_entity_poly.pdbx_strand_id
1 'polypeptide(L)' 'CPHAWVGFKGVCYYFSRDYSTWEQGQERCSELGASLAIAKDEEAMDLLFRLRGNVDFWLGLRR' A
#
# COMPACT_ATOMS: atom_id res chain seq x y z
N CYS A 1 5.29 -5.75 -12.07
CA CYS A 1 5.63 -4.94 -10.87
C CYS A 1 7.12 -5.05 -10.62
N PRO A 2 7.76 -4.04 -9.99
CA PRO A 2 9.16 -4.14 -9.58
C PRO A 2 9.40 -5.33 -8.66
N HIS A 3 10.66 -5.76 -8.52
CA HIS A 3 11.02 -6.83 -7.59
C HIS A 3 10.57 -6.49 -6.16
N ALA A 4 10.01 -7.47 -5.43
CA ALA A 4 9.41 -7.34 -4.09
C ALA A 4 8.08 -6.58 -3.99
N TRP A 5 7.41 -6.27 -5.12
CA TRP A 5 6.06 -5.71 -5.14
C TRP A 5 5.03 -6.79 -5.49
N VAL A 6 3.82 -6.66 -4.96
CA VAL A 6 2.71 -7.56 -5.26
C VAL A 6 1.86 -6.97 -6.37
N GLY A 7 1.67 -7.71 -7.47
CA GLY A 7 0.81 -7.30 -8.57
C GLY A 7 -0.61 -7.86 -8.44
N PHE A 8 -1.61 -6.99 -8.58
CA PHE A 8 -3.02 -7.40 -8.63
C PHE A 8 -3.82 -6.46 -9.55
N LYS A 9 -4.59 -7.02 -10.48
CA LYS A 9 -5.42 -6.28 -11.46
C LYS A 9 -4.70 -5.11 -12.16
N GLY A 10 -3.43 -5.29 -12.52
CA GLY A 10 -2.63 -4.24 -13.18
C GLY A 10 -2.13 -3.13 -12.26
N VAL A 11 -2.36 -3.23 -10.94
CA VAL A 11 -1.82 -2.35 -9.91
C VAL A 11 -0.70 -3.07 -9.16
N CYS A 12 0.36 -2.33 -8.79
CA CYS A 12 1.48 -2.84 -8.02
C CYS A 12 1.44 -2.27 -6.60
N TYR A 13 1.47 -3.15 -5.60
CA TYR A 13 1.41 -2.81 -4.19
C TYR A 13 2.76 -3.07 -3.52
N TYR A 14 3.23 -2.10 -2.75
CA TYR A 14 4.40 -2.22 -1.90
C TYR A 14 3.98 -2.14 -0.43
N PHE A 15 4.46 -3.08 0.37
CA PHE A 15 4.18 -3.13 1.81
C PHE A 15 5.43 -2.69 2.56
N SER A 16 5.39 -1.47 3.09
CA SER A 16 6.45 -0.98 3.98
C SER A 16 6.51 -1.85 5.24
N ARG A 17 7.73 -2.12 5.72
CA ARG A 17 7.98 -2.75 7.03
C ARG A 17 8.25 -1.74 8.13
N ASP A 18 8.41 -0.47 7.75
CA ASP A 18 8.75 0.61 8.65
C ASP A 18 7.48 1.22 9.24
N TYR A 19 7.46 1.44 10.56
CA TYR A 19 6.40 2.21 11.22
C TYR A 19 6.61 3.69 10.92
N SER A 20 5.59 4.35 10.36
CA SER A 20 5.64 5.76 10.00
C SER A 20 4.30 6.44 10.25
N THR A 21 4.26 7.77 10.25
CA THR A 21 2.98 8.50 10.12
C THR A 21 2.41 8.35 8.71
N TRP A 22 1.17 8.79 8.52
CA TRP A 22 0.53 8.79 7.21
C TRP A 22 1.30 9.68 6.22
N GLU A 23 1.72 10.88 6.65
CA GLU A 23 2.46 11.83 5.82
C GLU A 23 3.81 11.26 5.39
N GLN A 24 4.56 10.68 6.33
CA GLN A 24 5.83 10.01 6.06
C GLN A 24 5.65 8.82 5.11
N GLY A 25 4.57 8.05 5.27
CA GLY A 25 4.23 6.95 4.38
C GLY A 25 3.98 7.44 2.95
N GLN A 26 3.22 8.53 2.79
CA GLN A 26 2.96 9.14 1.50
C GLN A 26 4.22 9.70 0.84
N GLU A 27 5.07 10.38 1.60
CA GLU A 27 6.37 10.87 1.12
C GLU A 27 7.23 9.71 0.62
N ARG A 28 7.37 8.64 1.42
CA ARG A 28 8.16 7.46 1.05
C ARG A 28 7.61 6.71 -0.15
N CYS A 29 6.28 6.59 -0.27
CA CYS A 29 5.68 6.07 -1.50
C CYS A 29 6.01 6.95 -2.71
N SER A 30 6.03 8.27 -2.54
CA SER A 30 6.35 9.23 -3.61
C SER A 30 7.81 9.13 -4.07
N GLU A 31 8.75 8.91 -3.13
CA GLU A 31 10.16 8.62 -3.44
C GLU A 31 10.32 7.36 -4.29
N LEU A 32 9.43 6.38 -4.13
CA LEU A 32 9.38 5.15 -4.93
C LEU A 32 8.62 5.31 -6.26
N GLY A 33 8.19 6.53 -6.61
CA GLY A 33 7.38 6.79 -7.81
C GLY A 33 5.94 6.27 -7.71
N ALA A 34 5.42 6.14 -6.49
CA ALA A 34 4.09 5.63 -6.19
C ALA A 34 3.33 6.56 -5.22
N SER A 35 2.17 6.11 -4.75
CA SER A 35 1.38 6.77 -3.70
C SER A 35 0.94 5.75 -2.67
N LEU A 36 0.48 6.19 -1.50
CA LEU A 36 -0.20 5.28 -0.58
C LEU A 36 -1.34 4.54 -1.31
N ALA A 37 -1.48 3.26 -0.99
CA ALA A 37 -2.40 2.38 -1.69
C ALA A 37 -3.86 2.81 -1.45
N ILE A 38 -4.65 2.85 -2.52
CA ILE A 38 -6.09 3.05 -2.45
C ILE A 38 -6.75 1.75 -2.90
N ALA A 39 -7.61 1.20 -2.04
CA ALA A 39 -8.47 0.08 -2.41
C ALA A 39 -9.57 0.61 -3.33
N LYS A 40 -9.52 0.22 -4.62
CA LYS A 40 -10.48 0.68 -5.64
C LYS A 40 -11.74 -0.16 -5.71
N ASP A 41 -11.67 -1.40 -5.26
CA ASP A 41 -12.77 -2.36 -5.23
C ASP A 41 -12.63 -3.29 -4.00
N GLU A 42 -13.67 -4.09 -3.75
CA GLU A 42 -13.72 -5.02 -2.62
C GLU A 42 -12.62 -6.08 -2.71
N GLU A 43 -12.27 -6.54 -3.91
CA GLU A 43 -11.22 -7.53 -4.12
C GLU A 43 -9.82 -6.98 -3.78
N ALA A 44 -9.53 -5.73 -4.15
CA ALA A 44 -8.29 -5.07 -3.74
C ALA A 44 -8.25 -4.88 -2.22
N MET A 45 -9.40 -4.58 -1.59
CA MET A 45 -9.48 -4.48 -0.14
C MET A 45 -9.22 -5.82 0.54
N ASP A 46 -9.84 -6.91 0.06
CA ASP A 46 -9.62 -8.28 0.54
C ASP A 46 -8.15 -8.70 0.37
N LEU A 47 -7.52 -8.40 -0.78
CA LEU A 47 -6.10 -8.64 -0.98
C LEU A 47 -5.24 -7.90 0.07
N LEU A 48 -5.48 -6.59 0.25
CA LEU A 48 -4.75 -5.78 1.22
C LEU A 48 -4.90 -6.37 2.63
N PHE A 49 -6.11 -6.77 3.03
CA PHE A 49 -6.36 -7.42 4.32
C PHE A 49 -5.65 -8.77 4.47
N ARG A 50 -5.64 -9.60 3.42
CA ARG A 50 -4.92 -10.90 3.45
C ARG A 50 -3.41 -10.72 3.56
N LEU A 51 -2.87 -9.69 2.91
CA LEU A 51 -1.42 -9.43 2.88
C LEU A 51 -0.92 -8.68 4.12
N ARG A 52 -1.80 -7.97 4.86
CA ARG A 52 -1.41 -7.26 6.08
C ARG A 52 -0.87 -8.18 7.18
N GLY A 53 -1.33 -9.43 7.20
CA GLY A 53 -1.09 -10.33 8.33
C GLY A 53 -1.59 -9.70 9.63
N ASN A 54 -0.67 -9.52 10.59
CA ASN A 54 -0.95 -8.91 11.90
C ASN A 54 -0.42 -7.46 12.03
N VAL A 55 -0.05 -6.83 10.92
CA VAL A 55 0.52 -5.47 10.91
C VAL A 55 -0.49 -4.52 10.27
N ASP A 56 -0.67 -3.35 10.89
CA ASP A 56 -1.47 -2.28 10.31
C ASP A 56 -0.62 -1.42 9.36
N PHE A 57 -1.22 -0.96 8.28
CA PHE A 57 -0.58 -0.07 7.30
C PHE A 57 -1.48 1.13 6.98
N TRP A 58 -0.85 2.21 6.55
CA TRP A 58 -1.57 3.37 6.04
C TRP A 58 -2.07 3.12 4.62
N LEU A 59 -3.30 3.54 4.37
CA LEU A 59 -3.91 3.63 3.05
C LEU A 59 -4.04 5.10 2.63
N GLY A 60 -4.16 5.35 1.33
CA GLY A 60 -4.27 6.68 0.73
C GLY A 60 -5.63 7.38 0.96
N LEU A 61 -6.29 7.11 2.08
CA LEU A 61 -7.54 7.74 2.49
C LEU A 61 -7.23 8.89 3.48
N ARG A 62 -7.74 10.08 3.22
CA ARG A 62 -7.59 11.27 4.07
C ARG A 62 -8.90 12.04 4.15
N ARG A 63 -9.20 12.63 5.32
CA ARG A 63 -10.38 13.46 5.57
C ARG A 63 -10.13 14.92 5.23
#